data_AF-A0A4R5TRJ0-F1
#
_entry.id   AF-A0A4R5TRJ0-F1
#
_cell.length_a   1.000
_cell.length_b   1.000
_cell.length_c   1.000
_cell.angle_alpha   90.00
_cell.angle_beta   90.00
_cell.angle_gamma   90.00
#
_symmetry.space_group_name_H-M   'P 1'
#
loop_
_entity.id
_entity.type
_entity.pdbx_description
1 polymer ?
#
loop_
_entity_poly.entity_id
_entity_poly.type
_entity_poly.pdbx_seq_one_letter_code
_entity_poly.pdbx_strand_id
1 'polypeptide(L)'
;MSLAFDIVLGLALLLLGGLVVAGPRLFLSIVVFTVFGLLMAVVWAHLGAPDLALAEAAIGAGLTGAMLMLCYRRLVALRPARAREPGVRTTRFAVPVALGCAGLALALMLALASVPVPEDTAGARALAANVDGPLGNPVTAVLLQFRGYDTLLEMLVLLVAWLGAAMVARVGRPGPLQPPGPSPLLDALLAAVVPAALLVGGYLLHVGGKAPGGAFQAGAVLAAAGVLLALAGRLQPRPRPGVTQVVLLVLGVVVFTAVGLLPLAQGGPVLRIAGLGAVYLVEGAMMLSIAMTLVLLFLGAAGLGRRR
;
A
#
# COMPACT_ATOMS: atom_id res chain seq x y z
N MET A 1 12.86 -22.15 -14.97
CA MET A 1 12.13 -21.19 -15.83
C MET A 1 13.18 -20.43 -16.64
N SER A 2 12.91 -20.10 -17.91
CA SER A 2 13.96 -19.69 -18.86
C SER A 2 14.39 -18.23 -18.67
N LEU A 3 15.69 -17.94 -18.71
CA LEU A 3 16.29 -16.59 -18.77
C LEU A 3 15.56 -15.63 -19.74
N ALA A 4 15.03 -16.16 -20.86
CA ALA A 4 14.24 -15.39 -21.80
C ALA A 4 12.99 -14.74 -21.18
N PHE A 5 12.32 -15.42 -20.24
CA PHE A 5 11.17 -14.88 -19.52
C PHE A 5 11.58 -13.67 -18.66
N ASP A 6 12.70 -13.78 -17.94
CA ASP A 6 13.22 -12.70 -17.08
C ASP A 6 13.62 -11.47 -17.91
N ILE A 7 14.26 -11.70 -19.06
CA ILE A 7 14.61 -10.64 -20.01
C ILE A 7 13.35 -9.95 -20.53
N VAL A 8 12.34 -10.72 -20.95
CA VAL A 8 11.07 -10.16 -21.43
C VAL A 8 10.38 -9.34 -20.35
N LEU A 9 10.35 -9.85 -19.12
CA LEU A 9 9.73 -9.17 -17.98
C LEU A 9 10.46 -7.87 -17.64
N GLY A 10 11.79 -7.90 -17.58
CA GLY A 10 12.63 -6.72 -17.35
C GLY A 10 12.49 -5.67 -18.45
N LEU A 11 12.54 -6.07 -19.73
CA LEU A 11 12.34 -5.16 -20.86
C LEU A 11 10.93 -4.57 -20.88
N ALA A 12 9.90 -5.37 -20.56
CA ALA A 12 8.53 -4.89 -20.46
C ALA A 12 8.37 -3.84 -19.34
N LEU A 13 8.98 -4.05 -18.17
CA LEU A 13 8.98 -3.04 -17.11
C LEU A 13 9.67 -1.73 -17.53
N LEU A 14 10.84 -1.81 -18.18
CA LEU A 14 11.55 -0.64 -18.69
C LEU A 14 10.72 0.11 -19.74
N LEU A 15 10.09 -0.62 -20.67
CA LEU A 15 9.19 -0.05 -21.67
C LEU A 15 7.99 0.65 -21.03
N LEU A 16 7.28 -0.03 -20.13
CA LEU A 16 6.13 0.52 -19.44
C LEU A 16 6.52 1.76 -18.61
N GLY A 17 7.63 1.70 -17.88
CA GLY A 17 8.16 2.85 -17.14
C GLY A 17 8.46 4.05 -18.06
N GLY A 18 9.10 3.80 -19.21
CA GLY A 18 9.32 4.81 -20.24
C GLY A 18 8.01 5.41 -20.77
N LEU A 19 7.01 4.57 -21.04
CA LEU A 19 5.69 5.00 -21.50
C LEU A 19 4.90 5.79 -20.45
N VAL A 20 5.04 5.49 -19.16
CA VAL A 20 4.43 6.29 -18.08
C VAL A 20 4.96 7.72 -18.11
N VAL A 21 6.28 7.88 -18.23
CA VAL A 21 6.96 9.19 -18.17
C VAL A 21 6.81 9.98 -19.47
N ALA A 22 6.96 9.32 -20.63
CA ALA A 22 6.90 9.96 -21.94
C ALA A 22 5.47 10.06 -22.50
N GLY A 23 4.48 9.50 -21.81
CA GLY A 23 3.09 9.42 -22.26
C GLY A 23 2.49 10.80 -22.55
N PRO A 24 1.92 11.02 -23.75
CA PRO A 24 1.38 12.33 -24.14
C PRO A 24 0.04 12.66 -23.46
N ARG A 25 -0.57 11.69 -22.78
CA ARG A 25 -1.90 11.82 -22.15
C ARG A 25 -1.84 11.25 -20.74
N LEU A 26 -2.21 12.06 -19.76
CA LEU A 26 -2.21 11.67 -18.34
C LEU A 26 -3.04 10.40 -18.07
N PHE A 27 -4.20 10.27 -18.72
CA PHE A 27 -5.03 9.07 -18.59
C PHE A 27 -4.27 7.80 -18.99
N LEU A 28 -3.57 7.83 -20.13
CA LEU A 28 -2.78 6.69 -20.59
C LEU A 28 -1.62 6.42 -19.64
N SER A 29 -0.89 7.45 -19.19
CA SER A 29 0.19 7.28 -18.21
C SER A 29 -0.29 6.61 -16.92
N ILE A 30 -1.49 6.95 -16.43
CA ILE A 30 -2.08 6.32 -15.24
C ILE A 30 -2.42 4.85 -15.51
N VAL A 31 -3.04 4.53 -16.65
CA VAL A 31 -3.36 3.14 -17.02
C VAL A 31 -2.09 2.31 -17.15
N VAL A 32 -1.07 2.82 -17.86
CA VAL A 32 0.22 2.15 -18.02
C VAL A 32 0.92 2.00 -16.66
N PHE A 33 0.82 2.97 -15.75
CA PHE A 33 1.35 2.87 -14.39
C PHE A 33 0.66 1.75 -13.60
N THR A 34 -0.66 1.60 -13.70
CA THR A 34 -1.37 0.48 -13.08
C THR A 34 -0.94 -0.86 -13.68
N VAL A 35 -0.77 -0.97 -14.99
CA VAL A 35 -0.27 -2.18 -15.66
C VAL A 35 1.17 -2.48 -15.23
N PHE A 36 2.03 -1.46 -15.11
CA PHE A 36 3.38 -1.59 -14.59
C PHE A 36 3.38 -2.18 -13.17
N GLY A 37 2.55 -1.67 -12.27
CA GLY A 37 2.43 -2.19 -10.91
C GLY A 37 1.94 -3.66 -10.88
N LEU A 38 0.96 -4.02 -11.72
CA LEU A 38 0.51 -5.41 -11.84
C LEU A 38 1.62 -6.33 -12.38
N LEU A 39 2.42 -5.85 -13.34
CA LEU A 39 3.57 -6.59 -13.84
C LEU A 39 4.67 -6.72 -12.78
N MET A 40 4.91 -5.67 -11.98
CA MET A 40 5.79 -5.71 -10.82
C MET A 40 5.33 -6.74 -9.79
N ALA A 41 4.03 -6.86 -9.53
CA ALA A 41 3.51 -7.91 -8.65
C ALA A 41 3.84 -9.32 -9.19
N VAL A 42 3.74 -9.54 -10.51
CA VAL A 42 4.15 -10.80 -11.14
C VAL A 42 5.66 -11.04 -10.96
N VAL A 43 6.48 -10.00 -11.09
CA VAL A 43 7.94 -10.08 -10.86
C VAL A 43 8.23 -10.51 -9.42
N TRP A 44 7.58 -9.89 -8.43
CA TRP A 44 7.77 -10.25 -7.03
C TRP A 44 7.37 -11.69 -6.75
N ALA A 45 6.23 -12.15 -7.29
CA ALA A 45 5.81 -13.53 -7.17
C ALA A 45 6.83 -14.48 -7.83
N HIS A 46 7.37 -14.09 -8.99
CA HIS A 46 8.38 -14.87 -9.71
C HIS A 46 9.71 -14.97 -8.93
N LEU A 47 10.10 -13.90 -8.24
CA LEU A 47 11.28 -13.85 -7.37
C LEU A 47 11.08 -14.53 -6.00
N GLY A 48 9.95 -15.22 -5.79
CA GLY A 48 9.68 -15.91 -4.53
C GLY A 48 9.28 -14.97 -3.38
N ALA A 49 8.80 -13.76 -3.68
CA ALA A 49 8.34 -12.76 -2.72
C ALA A 49 6.81 -12.52 -2.82
N PRO A 50 5.97 -13.52 -2.52
CA PRO A 50 4.51 -13.42 -2.66
C PRO A 50 3.87 -12.38 -1.72
N ASP A 51 4.40 -12.17 -0.52
CA ASP A 51 3.92 -11.12 0.39
C ASP A 51 4.05 -9.72 -0.24
N LEU A 52 5.18 -9.46 -0.91
CA LEU A 52 5.42 -8.23 -1.67
C LEU A 52 4.53 -8.16 -2.90
N ALA A 53 4.34 -9.28 -3.62
CA ALA A 53 3.45 -9.33 -4.78
C ALA A 53 2.01 -8.93 -4.43
N LEU A 54 1.49 -9.45 -3.31
CA LEU A 54 0.15 -9.10 -2.82
C LEU A 54 0.06 -7.62 -2.42
N ALA A 55 1.07 -7.09 -1.73
CA ALA A 55 1.12 -5.69 -1.35
C ALA A 55 1.21 -4.76 -2.59
N GLU A 56 2.04 -5.09 -3.57
CA GLU A 56 2.20 -4.35 -4.81
C GLU A 56 0.90 -4.34 -5.62
N ALA A 57 0.25 -5.50 -5.77
CA ALA A 57 -1.02 -5.59 -6.50
C ALA A 57 -2.13 -4.77 -5.81
N ALA A 58 -2.25 -4.86 -4.48
CA ALA A 58 -3.32 -4.21 -3.75
C ALA A 58 -3.10 -2.69 -3.58
N ILE A 59 -1.89 -2.28 -3.20
CA ILE A 59 -1.56 -0.89 -2.84
C ILE A 59 -0.94 -0.15 -4.03
N GLY A 60 0.12 -0.71 -4.62
CA GLY A 60 0.89 -0.11 -5.72
C GLY A 60 0.05 0.05 -6.98
N ALA A 61 -0.47 -1.05 -7.51
CA ALA A 61 -1.33 -1.02 -8.69
C ALA A 61 -2.77 -0.59 -8.37
N GLY A 62 -3.40 -1.27 -7.41
CA GLY A 62 -4.82 -1.12 -7.10
C GLY A 62 -5.20 0.24 -6.53
N LEU A 63 -4.90 0.48 -5.26
CA LEU A 63 -5.30 1.71 -4.55
C LEU A 63 -4.67 2.96 -5.17
N THR A 64 -3.36 2.94 -5.44
CA THR A 64 -2.68 4.12 -6.00
C THR A 64 -3.14 4.41 -7.43
N GLY A 65 -3.29 3.39 -8.28
CA GLY A 65 -3.85 3.55 -9.63
C GLY A 65 -5.26 4.13 -9.61
N ALA A 66 -6.13 3.62 -8.74
CA ALA A 66 -7.48 4.15 -8.56
C ALA A 66 -7.45 5.59 -8.02
N MET A 67 -6.54 5.93 -7.11
CA MET A 67 -6.38 7.26 -6.55
C MET A 67 -5.91 8.25 -7.62
N LEU A 68 -4.93 7.88 -8.44
CA LEU A 68 -4.46 8.66 -9.59
C LEU A 68 -5.59 8.91 -10.59
N MET A 69 -6.41 7.89 -10.87
CA MET A 69 -7.57 8.02 -11.75
C MET A 69 -8.61 8.99 -11.18
N LEU A 70 -8.89 8.93 -9.87
CA LEU A 70 -9.79 9.86 -9.21
C LEU A 70 -9.23 11.30 -9.27
N CYS A 71 -7.95 11.47 -9.00
CA CYS A 71 -7.25 12.75 -9.11
C CYS A 71 -7.31 13.29 -10.54
N TYR A 72 -7.12 12.44 -11.56
CA TYR A 72 -7.26 12.82 -12.96
C TYR A 72 -8.67 13.30 -13.29
N ARG A 73 -9.72 12.57 -12.87
CA ARG A 73 -11.11 13.00 -13.06
C ARG A 73 -11.38 14.38 -12.44
N ARG A 74 -10.86 14.63 -11.23
CA ARG A 74 -10.96 15.93 -10.57
C ARG A 74 -10.18 17.02 -11.31
N LEU A 75 -8.98 16.70 -11.80
CA LEU A 75 -8.17 17.63 -12.59
C LEU A 75 -8.89 18.04 -13.89
N VAL A 76 -9.49 17.09 -14.60
CA VAL A 76 -10.27 17.36 -15.82
C VAL A 76 -11.43 18.30 -15.51
N ALA A 77 -12.14 18.09 -14.40
CA ALA A 77 -13.26 18.93 -14.00
C ALA A 77 -12.84 20.37 -13.60
N LEU A 78 -11.71 20.52 -12.91
CA LEU A 78 -11.23 21.81 -12.41
C LEU A 78 -10.41 22.60 -13.43
N ARG A 79 -9.63 21.92 -14.26
CA ARG A 79 -8.65 22.51 -15.20
C ARG A 79 -8.56 21.70 -16.50
N PRO A 80 -9.60 21.72 -17.36
CA PRO A 80 -9.67 20.87 -18.55
C PRO A 80 -8.51 21.09 -19.54
N ALA A 81 -8.04 22.33 -19.73
CA ALA A 81 -6.91 22.64 -20.59
C ALA A 81 -5.61 21.94 -20.13
N ARG A 82 -5.31 21.99 -18.82
CA ARG A 82 -4.12 21.36 -18.22
C ARG A 82 -4.18 19.83 -18.28
N ALA A 83 -5.38 19.25 -18.25
CA ALA A 83 -5.57 17.80 -18.33
C ALA A 83 -5.43 17.25 -19.75
N ARG A 84 -5.74 18.05 -20.78
CA ARG A 84 -5.65 17.68 -22.20
C ARG A 84 -4.25 17.83 -22.78
N GLU A 85 -3.51 18.82 -22.30
CA GLU A 85 -2.13 19.09 -22.75
C GLU A 85 -1.17 19.07 -21.55
N PRO A 86 -0.68 17.89 -21.14
CA PRO A 86 0.46 17.84 -20.23
C PRO A 86 1.66 18.44 -20.97
N GLY A 87 1.92 19.73 -20.75
CA GLY A 87 3.05 20.42 -21.35
C GLY A 87 4.36 19.79 -20.86
N VAL A 88 5.01 18.99 -21.71
CA VAL A 88 6.39 18.55 -21.48
C VAL A 88 7.27 19.77 -21.72
N ARG A 89 7.52 20.54 -20.66
CA ARG A 89 8.45 21.66 -20.71
C ARG A 89 9.87 21.10 -20.71
N THR A 90 10.42 20.87 -21.91
CA THR A 90 11.81 20.48 -22.06
C THR A 90 12.70 21.68 -21.76
N THR A 91 13.38 21.65 -20.62
CA THR A 91 14.42 22.64 -20.29
C THR A 91 15.74 22.19 -20.91
N ARG A 92 16.68 23.11 -21.14
CA ARG A 92 18.06 22.75 -21.55
C ARG A 92 18.76 21.79 -20.57
N PHE A 93 18.24 21.69 -19.34
CA PHE A 93 18.77 20.82 -18.30
C PHE A 93 18.15 19.42 -18.29
N ALA A 94 17.09 19.17 -19.08
CA ALA A 94 16.38 17.88 -19.06
C ALA A 94 17.30 16.71 -19.47
N VAL A 95 18.05 16.87 -20.57
CA VAL A 95 18.99 15.86 -21.06
C VAL A 95 20.15 15.60 -20.07
N PRO A 96 20.89 16.62 -19.60
CA PRO A 96 21.98 16.36 -18.64
C PRO A 96 21.49 15.79 -17.31
N VAL A 97 20.29 16.18 -16.83
CA VAL A 97 19.69 15.56 -15.63
C VAL A 97 19.34 14.09 -15.90
N ALA A 98 18.71 13.78 -17.05
CA ALA A 98 18.37 12.40 -17.40
C ALA A 98 19.62 11.51 -17.52
N LEU A 99 20.68 12.01 -18.17
CA LEU A 99 21.97 11.31 -18.25
C LEU A 99 22.61 11.15 -16.86
N GLY A 100 22.54 12.17 -16.00
CA GLY A 100 23.02 12.10 -14.62
C GLY A 100 22.28 11.03 -13.81
N CYS A 101 20.95 10.98 -13.91
CA CYS A 101 20.13 9.96 -13.25
C CYS A 101 20.43 8.56 -13.80
N ALA A 102 20.58 8.40 -15.12
CA ALA A 102 20.92 7.12 -15.74
C ALA A 102 22.32 6.64 -15.33
N GLY A 103 23.30 7.56 -15.30
CA GLY A 103 24.65 7.29 -14.83
C GLY A 103 24.68 6.90 -13.36
N LEU A 104 23.93 7.61 -12.50
CA LEU A 104 23.78 7.25 -11.10
C LEU A 104 23.11 5.88 -10.92
N ALA A 105 22.04 5.60 -11.64
CA ALA A 105 21.35 4.31 -11.58
C ALA A 105 22.28 3.16 -12.02
N LEU A 106 23.03 3.35 -13.10
CA LEU A 106 24.03 2.39 -13.56
C LEU A 106 25.15 2.21 -12.53
N ALA A 107 25.67 3.30 -11.97
CA ALA A 107 26.71 3.24 -10.93
C ALA A 107 26.22 2.49 -9.68
N LEU A 108 24.98 2.73 -9.25
CA LEU A 108 24.36 2.00 -8.14
C LEU A 108 24.17 0.52 -8.46
N MET A 109 23.71 0.18 -9.67
CA MET A 109 23.57 -1.21 -10.12
C MET A 109 24.92 -1.93 -10.15
N LEU A 110 25.96 -1.30 -10.71
CA LEU A 110 27.31 -1.87 -10.76
C LEU A 110 27.90 -2.00 -9.35
N ALA A 111 27.72 -0.99 -8.50
CA ALA A 111 28.16 -1.05 -7.11
C ALA A 111 27.49 -2.21 -6.38
N LEU A 112 26.16 -2.36 -6.51
CA LEU A 112 25.41 -3.44 -5.88
C LEU A 112 25.84 -4.82 -6.40
N ALA A 113 26.07 -4.95 -7.71
CA ALA A 113 26.59 -6.18 -8.32
C ALA A 113 28.02 -6.52 -7.87
N SER A 114 28.81 -5.51 -7.48
CA SER A 114 30.17 -5.70 -6.97
C SER A 114 30.25 -6.02 -5.47
N VAL A 115 29.17 -5.80 -4.70
CA VAL A 115 29.17 -6.11 -3.27
C VAL A 115 29.17 -7.64 -3.11
N PRO A 116 30.19 -8.23 -2.47
CA PRO A 116 30.17 -9.66 -2.16
C PRO A 116 29.01 -9.95 -1.22
N VAL A 117 28.17 -10.91 -1.58
CA VAL A 117 27.08 -11.36 -0.70
C VAL A 117 27.71 -12.20 0.41
N PRO A 118 27.63 -11.79 1.69
CA PRO A 118 28.15 -12.60 2.79
C PRO A 118 27.39 -13.93 2.89
N GLU A 119 28.07 -15.02 3.26
CA GLU A 119 27.41 -16.31 3.47
C GLU A 119 26.40 -16.26 4.64
N ASP A 120 26.71 -15.52 5.70
CA ASP A 120 25.84 -15.34 6.88
C ASP A 120 25.07 -14.01 6.83
N THR A 121 24.02 -13.96 6.00
CA THR A 121 23.17 -12.76 5.92
C THR A 121 22.19 -12.67 7.10
N ALA A 122 21.82 -11.45 7.49
CA ALA A 122 20.78 -11.24 8.50
C ALA A 122 19.44 -11.93 8.13
N GLY A 123 19.12 -12.00 6.83
CA GLY A 123 17.95 -12.73 6.33
C GLY A 123 18.06 -14.24 6.54
N ALA A 124 19.22 -14.84 6.26
CA ALA A 124 19.48 -16.25 6.52
C ALA A 124 19.38 -16.58 8.02
N ARG A 125 19.92 -15.72 8.89
CA ARG A 125 19.81 -15.86 10.35
C ARG A 125 18.37 -15.74 10.85
N ALA A 126 17.60 -14.80 10.31
CA ALA A 126 16.18 -14.65 10.66
C ALA A 126 15.37 -15.87 10.20
N LEU A 127 15.64 -16.39 8.99
CA LEU A 127 15.01 -17.60 8.49
C LEU A 127 15.31 -18.81 9.37
N ALA A 128 16.59 -19.01 9.72
CA ALA A 128 17.02 -20.09 10.60
C ALA A 128 16.39 -19.98 12.00
N ALA A 129 16.37 -18.78 12.58
CA ALA A 129 15.76 -18.54 13.90
C ALA A 129 14.22 -18.69 13.88
N ASN A 130 13.58 -18.53 12.72
CA ASN A 130 12.13 -18.69 12.59
C ASN A 130 11.68 -20.15 12.42
N VAL A 131 12.58 -21.09 12.11
CA VAL A 131 12.23 -22.53 11.95
C VAL A 131 11.58 -23.07 13.21
N ASP A 132 12.12 -22.73 14.38
CA ASP A 132 11.58 -23.11 15.70
C ASP A 132 10.66 -22.02 16.30
N GLY A 133 10.38 -20.97 15.52
CA GLY A 133 9.59 -19.83 15.92
C GLY A 133 8.09 -20.14 15.93
N PRO A 134 7.29 -19.36 16.67
CA PRO A 134 5.83 -19.54 16.70
C PRO A 134 5.15 -19.20 15.37
N LEU A 135 5.83 -18.47 14.47
CA LEU A 135 5.33 -18.06 13.16
C LEU A 135 5.96 -18.92 12.06
N GLY A 136 5.14 -19.48 11.18
CA GLY A 136 5.63 -20.22 10.00
C GLY A 136 6.04 -19.32 8.84
N ASN A 137 5.48 -18.11 8.75
CA ASN A 137 5.84 -17.14 7.70
C ASN A 137 7.10 -16.34 8.12
N PRO A 138 8.23 -16.48 7.41
CA PRO A 138 9.46 -15.76 7.74
C PRO A 138 9.33 -14.25 7.55
N VAL A 139 8.51 -13.77 6.62
CA VAL A 139 8.31 -12.33 6.39
C VAL A 139 7.62 -11.70 7.59
N THR A 140 6.50 -12.28 8.04
CA THR A 140 5.77 -11.82 9.24
C THR A 140 6.63 -11.87 10.49
N ALA A 141 7.46 -12.91 10.64
CA ALA A 141 8.41 -13.01 11.73
C ALA A 141 9.45 -11.87 11.69
N VAL A 142 10.03 -11.57 10.53
CA VAL A 142 10.95 -10.43 10.36
C VAL A 142 10.26 -9.13 10.75
N LEU A 143 9.05 -8.88 10.25
CA LEU A 143 8.32 -7.63 10.48
C LEU A 143 7.94 -7.43 11.95
N LEU A 144 7.59 -8.48 12.68
CA LEU A 144 7.05 -8.34 14.04
C LEU A 144 8.02 -8.72 15.15
N GLN A 145 8.91 -9.69 14.92
CA GLN A 145 9.78 -10.26 15.96
C GLN A 145 11.22 -9.77 15.88
N PHE A 146 11.74 -9.55 14.66
CA PHE A 146 13.13 -9.12 14.48
C PHE A 146 13.25 -7.60 14.23
N ARG A 147 12.33 -7.03 13.44
CA ARG A 147 12.34 -5.63 13.03
C ARG A 147 11.01 -4.93 13.35
N GLY A 148 10.46 -5.22 14.53
CA GLY A 148 9.21 -4.63 15.03
C GLY A 148 9.19 -3.10 15.07
N TYR A 149 10.36 -2.46 15.21
CA TYR A 149 10.49 -1.00 15.11
C TYR A 149 10.10 -0.48 13.73
N ASP A 150 10.53 -1.14 12.65
CA ASP A 150 10.23 -0.71 11.29
C ASP A 150 8.71 -0.75 11.06
N THR A 151 8.06 -1.87 11.42
CA THR A 151 6.61 -2.01 11.28
C THR A 151 5.83 -1.00 12.15
N LEU A 152 6.28 -0.73 13.37
CA LEU A 152 5.68 0.31 14.22
C LEU A 152 5.81 1.70 13.59
N LEU A 153 6.98 2.02 13.03
CA LEU A 153 7.23 3.30 12.37
C LEU A 153 6.47 3.41 11.05
N GLU A 154 6.26 2.33 10.31
CA GLU A 154 5.38 2.32 9.13
C GLU A 154 3.94 2.69 9.50
N MET A 155 3.43 2.14 10.60
CA MET A 155 2.10 2.51 11.12
C MET A 155 2.03 4.00 11.50
N LEU A 156 3.10 4.53 12.09
CA LEU A 156 3.20 5.95 12.41
C LEU A 156 3.27 6.82 11.14
N VAL A 157 4.03 6.40 10.13
CA VAL A 157 4.13 7.09 8.83
C VAL A 157 2.76 7.14 8.14
N LEU A 158 1.99 6.05 8.16
CA LEU A 158 0.62 6.03 7.63
C LEU A 158 -0.29 7.01 8.38
N LEU A 159 -0.22 7.03 9.71
CA LEU A 159 -1.00 7.97 10.52
C LEU A 159 -0.61 9.43 10.23
N VAL A 160 0.69 9.71 10.12
CA VAL A 160 1.20 11.05 9.77
C VAL A 160 0.79 11.45 8.35
N ALA A 161 0.82 10.53 7.39
CA ALA A 161 0.34 10.78 6.03
C ALA A 161 -1.14 11.16 6.05
N TRP A 162 -1.97 10.46 6.83
CA TRP A 162 -3.37 10.83 7.01
C TRP A 162 -3.52 12.20 7.67
N LEU A 163 -2.76 12.51 8.72
CA LEU A 163 -2.79 13.84 9.36
C LEU A 163 -2.45 14.94 8.37
N GLY A 164 -1.40 14.76 7.55
CA GLY A 164 -1.01 15.69 6.50
C GLY A 164 -2.13 15.89 5.47
N ALA A 165 -2.71 14.80 4.97
CA ALA A 165 -3.84 14.86 4.05
C ALA A 165 -5.08 15.55 4.67
N ALA A 166 -5.39 15.26 5.93
CA ALA A 166 -6.49 15.86 6.66
C ALA A 166 -6.28 17.37 6.89
N MET A 167 -5.04 17.82 7.11
CA MET A 167 -4.70 19.24 7.21
C MET A 167 -4.87 19.96 5.87
N VAL A 168 -4.36 19.38 4.78
CA VAL A 168 -4.54 19.95 3.42
C VAL A 168 -6.03 20.03 3.06
N ALA A 169 -6.81 19.00 3.40
CA ALA A 169 -8.25 18.98 3.16
C ALA A 169 -9.04 20.05 3.94
N ARG A 170 -8.47 20.67 4.98
CA ARG A 170 -9.08 21.83 5.66
C ARG A 170 -8.94 23.12 4.86
N VAL A 171 -7.86 23.26 4.09
CA VAL A 171 -7.56 24.45 3.28
C VAL A 171 -8.32 24.41 1.95
N GLY A 172 -8.38 23.24 1.32
CA GLY A 172 -9.10 23.03 0.07
C GLY A 172 -9.75 21.66 0.05
N ARG A 173 -11.08 21.63 0.01
CA ARG A 173 -11.83 20.37 -0.01
C ARG A 173 -12.03 19.92 -1.44
N PRO A 174 -11.70 18.67 -1.77
CA PRO A 174 -12.22 18.08 -2.99
C PRO A 174 -13.75 18.08 -2.92
N GLY A 175 -14.42 18.46 -4.02
CA GLY A 175 -15.87 18.34 -4.13
C GLY A 175 -16.34 16.90 -3.85
N PRO A 176 -17.62 16.72 -3.45
CA PRO A 176 -18.16 15.40 -3.19
C PRO A 176 -17.99 14.50 -4.41
N LEU A 177 -17.72 13.21 -4.17
CA LEU A 177 -17.80 12.22 -5.24
C LEU A 177 -19.23 12.23 -5.78
N GLN A 178 -19.41 12.41 -7.08
CA GLN A 178 -20.71 12.22 -7.72
C GLN A 178 -20.98 10.72 -7.74
N PRO A 179 -21.95 10.23 -6.95
CA PRO A 179 -22.26 8.82 -6.95
C PRO A 179 -22.88 8.43 -8.29
N PRO A 180 -22.69 7.18 -8.74
CA PRO A 180 -23.47 6.67 -9.86
C PRO A 180 -24.97 6.75 -9.55
N GLY A 181 -25.79 6.82 -10.60
CA GLY A 181 -27.24 6.69 -10.45
C GLY A 181 -27.63 5.33 -9.85
N PRO A 182 -28.87 5.18 -9.36
CA PRO A 182 -29.35 3.90 -8.83
C PRO A 182 -29.14 2.77 -9.84
N SER A 183 -28.47 1.69 -9.44
CA SER A 183 -28.16 0.55 -10.31
C SER A 183 -28.29 -0.74 -9.52
N PRO A 184 -29.29 -1.59 -9.81
CA PRO A 184 -29.47 -2.89 -9.16
C PRO A 184 -28.24 -3.79 -9.34
N LEU A 185 -27.55 -3.68 -10.48
CA LEU A 185 -26.31 -4.41 -10.75
C LEU A 185 -25.18 -3.98 -9.81
N LEU A 186 -24.98 -2.67 -9.62
CA LEU A 186 -23.98 -2.16 -8.68
C LEU A 186 -24.28 -2.64 -7.26
N ASP A 187 -25.55 -2.66 -6.87
CA ASP A 187 -25.97 -3.08 -5.53
C ASP A 187 -25.76 -4.57 -5.30
N ALA A 188 -26.09 -5.41 -6.29
CA ALA A 188 -25.80 -6.84 -6.26
C ALA A 188 -24.28 -7.11 -6.19
N LEU A 189 -23.48 -6.38 -6.98
CA LEU A 189 -22.03 -6.50 -6.97
C LEU A 189 -21.45 -6.11 -5.61
N LEU A 190 -21.89 -5.02 -5.00
CA LEU A 190 -21.43 -4.61 -3.66
C LEU A 190 -21.84 -5.63 -2.60
N ALA A 191 -23.06 -6.17 -2.68
CA ALA A 191 -23.55 -7.19 -1.76
C ALA A 191 -22.74 -8.51 -1.82
N ALA A 192 -22.11 -8.81 -2.96
CA ALA A 192 -21.22 -9.96 -3.10
C ALA A 192 -19.76 -9.62 -2.74
N VAL A 193 -19.22 -8.53 -3.32
CA VAL A 193 -17.80 -8.19 -3.25
C VAL A 193 -17.39 -7.70 -1.87
N VAL A 194 -18.23 -6.92 -1.17
CA VAL A 194 -17.86 -6.38 0.15
C VAL A 194 -17.72 -7.50 1.17
N PRO A 195 -18.69 -8.41 1.36
CA PRO A 195 -18.51 -9.55 2.27
C PRO A 195 -17.34 -10.45 1.86
N ALA A 196 -17.16 -10.71 0.56
CA ALA A 196 -16.03 -11.48 0.08
C ALA A 196 -14.68 -10.82 0.45
N ALA A 197 -14.56 -9.50 0.30
CA ALA A 197 -13.36 -8.76 0.69
C ALA A 197 -13.12 -8.80 2.21
N LEU A 198 -14.17 -8.76 3.03
CA LEU A 198 -14.04 -8.94 4.48
C LEU A 198 -13.52 -10.34 4.83
N LEU A 199 -14.05 -11.38 4.18
CA LEU A 199 -13.62 -12.76 4.36
C LEU A 199 -12.17 -12.97 3.89
N VAL A 200 -11.81 -12.45 2.72
CA VAL A 200 -10.44 -12.51 2.20
C VAL A 200 -9.48 -11.73 3.09
N GLY A 201 -9.85 -10.55 3.57
CA GLY A 201 -9.03 -9.79 4.52
C GLY A 201 -8.80 -10.56 5.82
N GLY A 202 -9.86 -11.11 6.41
CA GLY A 202 -9.75 -11.96 7.61
C GLY A 202 -8.91 -13.23 7.37
N TYR A 203 -9.05 -13.86 6.20
CA TYR A 203 -8.25 -15.00 5.80
C TYR A 203 -6.77 -14.63 5.63
N LEU A 204 -6.45 -13.52 4.97
CA LEU A 204 -5.07 -13.04 4.78
C LEU A 204 -4.41 -12.71 6.12
N LEU A 205 -5.17 -12.12 7.06
CA LEU A 205 -4.69 -11.90 8.43
C LEU A 205 -4.37 -13.23 9.11
N HIS A 206 -5.30 -14.19 9.05
CA HIS A 206 -5.12 -15.49 9.69
C HIS A 206 -3.97 -16.30 9.10
N VAL A 207 -3.89 -16.37 7.77
CA VAL A 207 -2.87 -17.17 7.08
C VAL A 207 -1.49 -16.50 7.16
N GLY A 208 -1.43 -15.18 7.33
CA GLY A 208 -0.21 -14.37 7.39
C GLY A 208 0.84 -14.84 8.40
N GLY A 209 0.41 -15.48 9.49
CA GLY A 209 1.33 -16.07 10.47
C GLY A 209 2.06 -17.32 9.96
N LYS A 210 1.62 -17.95 8.86
CA LYS A 210 2.13 -19.23 8.36
C LYS A 210 2.45 -19.24 6.86
N ALA A 211 1.79 -18.40 6.07
CA ALA A 211 1.92 -18.31 4.63
C ALA A 211 1.76 -16.84 4.21
N PRO A 212 1.93 -16.52 2.90
CA PRO A 212 1.90 -15.16 2.43
C PRO A 212 0.58 -14.44 2.75
N GLY A 213 0.67 -13.25 3.34
CA GLY A 213 -0.46 -12.52 3.89
C GLY A 213 -0.03 -11.54 4.99
N GLY A 214 -0.89 -11.36 6.00
CA GLY A 214 -0.63 -10.50 7.15
C GLY A 214 -1.45 -9.21 7.16
N ALA A 215 -1.19 -8.38 8.16
CA ALA A 215 -1.99 -7.19 8.45
C ALA A 215 -2.07 -6.16 7.31
N PHE A 216 -0.97 -5.94 6.57
CA PHE A 216 -0.91 -4.93 5.51
C PHE A 216 -1.77 -5.29 4.30
N GLN A 217 -1.62 -6.51 3.81
CA GLN A 217 -2.36 -7.04 2.67
C GLN A 217 -3.84 -7.16 3.02
N ALA A 218 -4.15 -7.68 4.23
CA ALA A 218 -5.51 -7.73 4.74
C ALA A 218 -6.13 -6.31 4.82
N GLY A 219 -5.40 -5.35 5.40
CA GLY A 219 -5.83 -3.97 5.52
C GLY A 219 -6.07 -3.30 4.17
N ALA A 220 -5.24 -3.59 3.16
CA ALA A 220 -5.40 -3.08 1.80
C ALA A 220 -6.66 -3.65 1.11
N VAL A 221 -6.98 -4.94 1.31
CA VAL A 221 -8.22 -5.56 0.80
C VAL A 221 -9.45 -4.92 1.46
N LEU A 222 -9.43 -4.73 2.77
CA LEU A 222 -10.50 -4.03 3.49
C LEU A 222 -10.63 -2.57 3.02
N ALA A 223 -9.51 -1.90 2.76
CA ALA A 223 -9.51 -0.56 2.21
C ALA A 223 -10.14 -0.50 0.82
N ALA A 224 -9.83 -1.47 -0.06
CA ALA A 224 -10.45 -1.57 -1.38
C ALA A 224 -11.98 -1.69 -1.28
N ALA A 225 -12.50 -2.50 -0.33
CA ALA A 225 -13.94 -2.58 -0.06
C ALA A 225 -14.52 -1.22 0.39
N GLY A 226 -13.83 -0.52 1.30
CA GLY A 226 -14.21 0.83 1.74
C GLY A 226 -14.21 1.86 0.60
N VAL A 227 -13.22 1.80 -0.29
CA VAL A 227 -13.12 2.63 -1.49
C VAL A 227 -14.26 2.34 -2.46
N LEU A 228 -14.58 1.07 -2.72
CA LEU A 228 -15.72 0.68 -3.57
C LEU A 228 -17.04 1.22 -3.02
N LEU A 229 -17.27 1.07 -1.71
CA LEU A 229 -18.43 1.64 -1.05
C LEU A 229 -18.49 3.18 -1.17
N ALA A 230 -17.34 3.86 -1.11
CA ALA A 230 -17.28 5.31 -1.28
C ALA A 230 -17.55 5.75 -2.72
N LEU A 231 -16.97 5.06 -3.71
CA LEU A 231 -17.21 5.32 -5.14
C LEU A 231 -18.66 5.05 -5.54
N ALA A 232 -19.31 4.07 -4.91
CA ALA A 232 -20.74 3.80 -5.07
C ALA A 232 -21.65 4.77 -4.30
N GLY A 233 -21.10 5.74 -3.56
CA GLY A 233 -21.87 6.72 -2.80
C GLY A 233 -22.49 6.18 -1.50
N ARG A 234 -22.11 4.98 -1.05
CA ARG A 234 -22.55 4.39 0.23
C ARG A 234 -21.78 4.99 1.42
N LEU A 235 -20.53 5.36 1.19
CA LEU A 235 -19.71 6.15 2.11
C LEU A 235 -19.39 7.52 1.50
N GLN A 236 -19.48 8.57 2.31
CA GLN A 236 -19.22 9.95 1.88
C GLN A 236 -18.13 10.61 2.72
N PRO A 237 -17.21 11.36 2.09
CA PRO A 237 -16.23 12.18 2.81
C PRO A 237 -16.87 13.19 3.77
N ARG A 238 -16.26 13.39 4.94
CA ARG A 238 -16.66 14.36 5.96
C ARG A 238 -15.53 15.30 6.38
N PRO A 239 -15.85 16.48 6.96
CA PRO A 239 -14.89 17.44 7.51
C PRO A 239 -14.08 16.98 8.69
N ARG A 240 -14.64 16.09 9.49
CA ARG A 240 -14.02 15.60 10.71
C ARG A 240 -14.25 14.10 10.79
N PRO A 241 -13.26 13.34 11.28
CA PRO A 241 -13.48 11.94 11.59
C PRO A 241 -14.49 11.82 12.73
N GLY A 242 -15.32 10.78 12.68
CA GLY A 242 -16.10 10.36 13.85
C GLY A 242 -15.19 9.69 14.89
N VAL A 243 -15.66 9.57 16.14
CA VAL A 243 -14.90 8.94 17.22
C VAL A 243 -14.42 7.54 16.84
N THR A 244 -15.30 6.71 16.26
CA THR A 244 -14.94 5.35 15.79
C THR A 244 -13.82 5.38 14.75
N GLN A 245 -13.79 6.37 13.86
CA GLN A 245 -12.73 6.49 12.85
C GLN A 245 -11.41 6.90 13.49
N VAL A 246 -11.42 7.83 14.45
CA VAL A 246 -10.22 8.21 15.21
C VAL A 246 -9.68 7.00 15.96
N VAL A 247 -10.54 6.25 16.66
CA VAL A 247 -10.16 5.02 17.35
C VAL A 247 -9.51 4.04 16.37
N LEU A 248 -10.16 3.75 15.24
CA LEU A 248 -9.62 2.84 14.22
C LEU A 248 -8.29 3.34 13.66
N LEU A 249 -8.10 4.64 13.44
CA LEU A 249 -6.85 5.21 12.93
C LEU A 249 -5.67 5.01 13.89
N VAL A 250 -5.89 5.17 15.20
CA VAL A 250 -4.81 5.08 16.20
C VAL A 250 -4.64 3.67 16.78
N LEU A 251 -5.62 2.79 16.58
CA LEU A 251 -5.69 1.46 17.21
C LEU A 251 -4.40 0.65 17.04
N GLY A 252 -3.89 0.54 15.80
CA GLY A 252 -2.68 -0.20 15.48
C GLY A 252 -1.46 0.34 16.19
N VAL A 253 -1.22 1.66 16.15
CA VAL A 253 -0.08 2.29 16.84
C VAL A 253 -0.19 2.10 18.36
N VAL A 254 -1.37 2.32 18.93
CA VAL A 254 -1.60 2.19 20.37
C VAL A 254 -1.43 0.75 20.84
N VAL A 255 -2.08 -0.21 20.17
CA VAL A 255 -2.01 -1.64 20.55
C VAL A 255 -0.61 -2.19 20.34
N PHE A 256 0.05 -1.89 19.21
CA PHE A 256 1.42 -2.31 18.97
C PHE A 256 2.36 -1.75 20.04
N THR A 257 2.30 -0.44 20.32
CA THR A 257 3.14 0.17 21.35
C THR A 257 2.87 -0.42 22.73
N ALA A 258 1.60 -0.61 23.12
CA ALA A 258 1.24 -1.18 24.41
C ALA A 258 1.74 -2.62 24.58
N VAL A 259 1.50 -3.48 23.59
CA VAL A 259 1.98 -4.88 23.60
C VAL A 259 3.51 -4.92 23.55
N GLY A 260 4.14 -4.05 22.77
CA GLY A 260 5.58 -3.97 22.61
C GLY A 260 6.33 -3.44 23.84
N LEU A 261 5.69 -2.60 24.66
CA LEU A 261 6.27 -2.10 25.90
C LEU A 261 5.99 -3.01 27.10
N LEU A 262 5.05 -3.96 27.01
CA LEU A 262 4.73 -4.89 28.10
C LEU A 262 5.95 -5.71 28.57
N PRO A 263 6.82 -6.26 27.70
CA PRO A 263 8.03 -6.95 28.15
C PRO A 263 8.97 -6.05 28.96
N LEU A 264 9.06 -4.75 28.66
CA LEU A 264 9.91 -3.81 29.39
C LEU A 264 9.46 -3.70 30.86
N ALA A 265 8.15 -3.67 31.11
CA ALA A 265 7.59 -3.67 32.46
C ALA A 265 7.91 -4.97 33.24
N GLN A 266 8.30 -6.03 32.53
CA GLN A 266 8.69 -7.33 33.08
C GLN A 266 10.23 -7.52 33.10
N GLY A 267 11.01 -6.48 32.82
CA GLY A 267 12.48 -6.55 32.74
C GLY A 267 13.03 -7.19 31.45
N GLY A 268 12.18 -7.39 30.44
CA GLY A 268 12.54 -7.94 29.14
C GLY A 268 12.83 -6.88 28.06
N PRO A 269 13.27 -7.32 26.87
CA PRO A 269 13.58 -6.42 25.76
C PRO A 269 12.32 -5.79 25.16
N VAL A 270 12.42 -4.51 24.79
CA VAL A 270 11.36 -3.74 24.12
C VAL A 270 10.98 -4.37 22.78
N LEU A 271 9.68 -4.30 22.44
CA LEU A 271 9.06 -4.83 21.22
C LEU A 271 9.20 -6.35 21.01
N ARG A 272 9.61 -7.10 22.05
CA ARG A 272 9.54 -8.56 22.00
C ARG A 272 8.10 -9.03 22.14
N ILE A 273 7.42 -9.21 21.02
CA ILE A 273 6.05 -9.74 20.98
C ILE A 273 6.11 -11.26 21.12
N ALA A 274 5.80 -11.76 22.32
CA ALA A 274 5.78 -13.18 22.63
C ALA A 274 4.36 -13.76 22.53
N GLY A 275 4.24 -14.90 21.84
CA GLY A 275 3.02 -15.67 21.74
C GLY A 275 2.10 -15.25 20.58
N LEU A 276 1.48 -16.24 19.95
CA LEU A 276 0.60 -16.06 18.78
C LEU A 276 -0.58 -15.12 19.06
N GLY A 277 -1.16 -15.16 20.26
CA GLY A 277 -2.27 -14.29 20.63
C GLY A 277 -1.89 -12.80 20.59
N ALA A 278 -0.70 -12.45 21.08
CA ALA A 278 -0.18 -11.08 21.03
C ALA A 278 0.12 -10.65 19.60
N VAL A 279 0.66 -11.56 18.78
CA VAL A 279 0.90 -11.31 17.34
C VAL A 279 -0.41 -10.98 16.63
N TYR A 280 -1.42 -11.85 16.71
CA TYR A 280 -2.71 -11.61 16.04
C TYR A 280 -3.46 -10.41 16.60
N LEU A 281 -3.29 -10.07 17.88
CA LEU A 281 -3.86 -8.84 18.45
C LEU A 281 -3.24 -7.60 17.80
N VAL A 282 -1.90 -7.57 17.68
CA VAL A 282 -1.19 -6.47 17.03
C VAL A 282 -1.53 -6.41 15.54
N GLU A 283 -1.46 -7.54 14.82
CA GLU A 283 -1.79 -7.59 13.40
C GLU A 283 -3.24 -7.20 13.12
N GLY A 284 -4.20 -7.65 13.92
CA GLY A 284 -5.61 -7.29 13.77
C GLY A 284 -5.86 -5.79 14.00
N ALA A 285 -5.20 -5.21 15.01
CA ALA A 285 -5.25 -3.77 15.27
C ALA A 285 -4.64 -2.98 14.10
N MET A 286 -3.48 -3.41 13.59
CA MET A 286 -2.83 -2.80 12.43
C MET A 286 -3.71 -2.90 11.18
N MET A 287 -4.27 -4.06 10.87
CA MET A 287 -5.14 -4.29 9.72
C MET A 287 -6.28 -3.26 9.67
N LEU A 288 -6.95 -3.05 10.80
CA LEU A 288 -8.06 -2.09 10.90
C LEU A 288 -7.59 -0.64 10.73
N SER A 289 -6.44 -0.28 11.32
CA SER A 289 -5.85 1.05 11.15
C SER A 289 -5.39 1.31 9.72
N ILE A 290 -4.73 0.35 9.08
CA ILE A 290 -4.31 0.42 7.68
C ILE A 290 -5.53 0.60 6.79
N ALA A 291 -6.56 -0.23 6.99
CA ALA A 291 -7.80 -0.15 6.21
C ALA A 291 -8.44 1.24 6.28
N MET A 292 -8.65 1.76 7.49
CA MET A 292 -9.24 3.09 7.69
C MET A 292 -8.35 4.19 7.09
N THR A 293 -7.04 4.12 7.31
CA THR A 293 -6.08 5.11 6.83
C THR A 293 -6.08 5.18 5.30
N LEU A 294 -5.98 4.05 4.62
CA LEU A 294 -5.94 3.97 3.16
C LEU A 294 -7.25 4.47 2.52
N VAL A 295 -8.41 4.17 3.11
CA VAL A 295 -9.70 4.70 2.60
C VAL A 295 -9.74 6.23 2.73
N LEU A 296 -9.33 6.78 3.87
CA LEU A 296 -9.36 8.23 4.08
C LEU A 296 -8.35 8.97 3.20
N LEU A 297 -7.15 8.39 3.01
CA LEU A 297 -6.14 8.90 2.09
C LEU A 297 -6.64 8.89 0.65
N PHE A 298 -7.21 7.77 0.17
CA PHE A 298 -7.78 7.67 -1.17
C PHE A 298 -8.81 8.77 -1.45
N LEU A 299 -9.68 9.04 -0.47
CA LEU A 299 -10.73 10.04 -0.62
C LEU A 299 -10.23 11.48 -0.48
N GLY A 300 -9.02 11.67 0.05
CA GLY A 300 -8.53 12.98 0.50
C GLY A 300 -9.43 13.57 1.58
N ALA A 301 -9.87 12.73 2.53
CA ALA A 301 -10.91 13.06 3.49
C ALA A 301 -10.40 13.00 4.93
N ALA A 302 -10.85 13.96 5.76
CA ALA A 302 -10.60 13.91 7.19
C ALA A 302 -11.45 12.85 7.90
N GLY A 303 -12.62 12.49 7.34
CA GLY A 303 -13.50 11.46 7.89
C GLY A 303 -14.51 10.94 6.88
N LEU A 304 -15.36 10.01 7.33
CA LEU A 304 -16.42 9.37 6.56
C LEU A 304 -17.80 9.48 7.23
N GLY A 305 -18.87 9.32 6.45
CA GLY A 305 -20.22 9.10 6.95
C GLY A 305 -21.10 8.37 5.95
N ARG A 306 -22.25 7.88 6.40
CA ARG A 306 -23.28 7.32 5.50
C ARG A 306 -24.00 8.46 4.78
N ARG A 307 -24.40 8.19 3.53
CA ARG A 307 -25.32 9.05 2.77
C ARG A 307 -26.66 9.10 3.53
N ARG A 308 -27.11 10.30 3.86
CA ARG A 308 -28.48 10.55 4.34
C ARG A 308 -29.44 10.50 3.17
#